data_AF-A0A3G8YGG8-F1
#
_entry.id   AF-A0A3G8YGG8-F1
#
_cell.length_a   1.000
_cell.length_b   1.000
_cell.length_c   1.000
_cell.angle_alpha   90.00
_cell.angle_beta   90.00
_cell.angle_gamma   90.00
#
_symmetry.space_group_name_H-M   'P 1'
#
loop_
_entity.id
_entity.type
_entity.pdbx_description
1 polymer ?
#
loop_
_entity_poly.entity_id
_entity_poly.type
_entity_poly.pdbx_seq_one_letter_code
_entity_poly.pdbx_strand_id
1 'polypeptide(L)'
;MQRCLGWHGLPLALTVQVLLMWWALYLLWAMPLPLRVDWFRVRPWETPLYRRLGIYAYRDLLRVMGWERLRRQAQGFDGTRASLQPYERRTREAEFSHVLLSGVNLMLILISNLRGQVDTAGWLLATGLFLHVYPVMLQRTLRERLQRLVIPGSS
;
A
#
# COMPACT_ATOMS: atom_id res chain seq x y z
N MET A 1 -17.37 -26.99 7.30
CA MET A 1 -16.05 -26.33 7.51
C MET A 1 -14.97 -26.75 6.48
N GLN A 2 -15.33 -27.18 5.25
CA GLN A 2 -14.34 -27.56 4.21
C GLN A 2 -14.11 -26.50 3.11
N ARG A 3 -14.84 -25.37 3.11
CA ARG A 3 -14.75 -24.36 2.04
C ARG A 3 -13.65 -23.30 2.26
N CYS A 4 -13.11 -23.14 3.47
CA CYS A 4 -12.11 -22.11 3.76
C CYS A 4 -10.69 -22.45 3.27
N LEU A 5 -10.43 -23.74 2.98
CA LEU A 5 -9.12 -24.26 2.56
C LEU A 5 -9.13 -24.79 1.11
N GLY A 6 -10.11 -24.39 0.30
CA GLY A 6 -10.16 -24.74 -1.12
C GLY A 6 -9.44 -23.71 -2.00
N TRP A 7 -9.27 -24.04 -3.28
CA TRP A 7 -8.78 -23.15 -4.35
C TRP A 7 -9.64 -21.90 -4.57
N HIS A 8 -10.69 -21.66 -3.78
CA HIS A 8 -11.58 -20.51 -3.83
C HIS A 8 -11.51 -19.66 -2.55
N GLY A 9 -10.61 -20.04 -1.62
CA GLY A 9 -10.42 -19.42 -0.31
C GLY A 9 -9.19 -18.51 -0.22
N LEU A 10 -8.72 -18.31 1.00
CA LEU A 10 -7.58 -17.44 1.31
C LEU A 10 -6.30 -17.70 0.48
N PRO A 11 -5.87 -18.96 0.20
CA PRO A 11 -4.66 -19.20 -0.58
C PRO A 11 -4.72 -18.62 -1.99
N LEU A 12 -5.87 -18.71 -2.66
CA LEU A 12 -6.07 -18.10 -3.98
C LEU A 12 -5.91 -16.58 -3.88
N ALA A 13 -6.61 -15.95 -2.94
CA ALA A 13 -6.56 -14.51 -2.78
C ALA A 13 -5.13 -14.03 -2.51
N LEU A 14 -4.39 -14.68 -1.60
CA LEU A 14 -2.99 -14.35 -1.33
C LEU A 14 -2.10 -14.53 -2.58
N THR A 15 -2.29 -15.60 -3.34
CA THR A 15 -1.55 -15.86 -4.58
C THR A 15 -1.80 -14.73 -5.58
N VAL A 16 -3.06 -14.33 -5.76
CA VAL A 16 -3.45 -13.19 -6.60
C VAL A 16 -2.76 -11.92 -6.13
N GLN A 17 -2.78 -11.60 -4.82
CA GLN A 17 -2.14 -10.38 -4.32
C GLN A 17 -0.62 -10.38 -4.55
N VAL A 18 0.06 -11.52 -4.36
CA VAL A 18 1.50 -11.63 -4.62
C VAL A 18 1.81 -11.41 -6.11
N LEU A 19 1.05 -12.05 -7.00
CA LEU A 19 1.22 -11.89 -8.46
C LEU A 19 0.96 -10.44 -8.90
N LEU A 20 -0.07 -9.81 -8.34
CA LEU A 20 -0.37 -8.39 -8.58
C LEU A 20 0.79 -7.49 -8.12
N MET A 21 1.35 -7.75 -6.94
CA MET A 21 2.51 -7.00 -6.44
C MET A 21 3.75 -7.17 -7.34
N TRP A 22 4.03 -8.40 -7.79
CA TRP A 22 5.12 -8.66 -8.73
C TRP A 22 4.90 -7.94 -10.07
N TRP A 23 3.68 -7.99 -10.60
CA TRP A 23 3.31 -7.28 -11.81
C TRP A 23 3.49 -5.75 -11.66
N ALA A 24 3.08 -5.17 -10.53
CA ALA A 24 3.25 -3.74 -10.29
C ALA A 24 4.73 -3.32 -10.18
N LEU A 25 5.59 -4.15 -9.59
CA LEU A 25 7.03 -3.92 -9.56
C LEU A 25 7.63 -3.91 -10.97
N TYR A 26 7.25 -4.89 -11.79
CA TYR A 26 7.66 -4.95 -13.20
C TYR A 26 7.17 -3.73 -13.98
N LEU A 27 5.91 -3.32 -13.77
CA LEU A 27 5.31 -2.15 -14.43
C LEU A 27 6.06 -0.86 -14.10
N LEU A 28 6.35 -0.61 -12.82
CA LEU A 28 7.09 0.58 -12.38
C LEU A 28 8.53 0.59 -12.89
N TRP A 29 9.15 -0.59 -13.05
CA TRP A 29 10.47 -0.72 -13.65
C TRP A 29 10.44 -0.42 -15.16
N ALA A 30 9.45 -0.94 -15.88
CA ALA A 30 9.30 -0.74 -17.32
C ALA A 30 8.84 0.67 -17.70
N MET A 31 8.04 1.33 -16.85
CA MET A 31 7.47 2.65 -17.11
C MET A 31 7.66 3.58 -15.90
N PRO A 32 8.76 4.36 -15.86
CA PRO A 32 8.97 5.34 -14.80
C PRO A 32 7.94 6.48 -14.93
N LEU A 33 6.93 6.48 -14.05
CA LEU A 33 5.83 7.43 -14.11
C LEU A 33 6.23 8.82 -13.58
N PRO A 34 5.76 9.91 -14.20
CA PRO A 34 5.91 11.25 -13.65
C PRO A 34 4.93 11.48 -12.48
N LEU A 35 5.39 11.22 -11.25
CA LEU A 35 4.59 11.33 -10.01
C LEU A 35 4.51 12.78 -9.46
N ARG A 36 4.31 13.76 -10.35
CA ARG A 36 4.23 15.20 -10.03
C ARG A 36 2.78 15.71 -10.05
N VAL A 37 1.90 15.03 -9.34
CA VAL A 37 0.48 15.40 -9.24
C VAL A 37 0.09 15.80 -7.83
N ASP A 38 -0.84 16.76 -7.72
CA ASP A 38 -1.39 17.25 -6.44
C ASP A 38 -2.03 16.15 -5.59
N TRP A 39 -2.37 15.01 -6.19
CA TRP A 39 -2.82 13.80 -5.52
C TRP A 39 -1.93 13.39 -4.33
N PHE A 40 -0.61 13.57 -4.44
CA PHE A 40 0.34 13.18 -3.39
C PHE A 40 0.39 14.17 -2.23
N ARG A 41 -0.28 15.33 -2.32
CA ARG A 41 -0.42 16.25 -1.19
C ARG A 41 -1.38 15.63 -0.17
N VAL A 42 -0.89 15.42 1.05
CA VAL A 42 -1.69 14.85 2.14
C VAL A 42 -2.48 15.97 2.79
N ARG A 43 -3.81 15.81 2.88
CA ARG A 43 -4.67 16.80 3.53
C ARG A 43 -4.61 16.66 5.06
N PRO A 44 -4.78 17.74 5.83
CA PRO A 44 -4.66 17.71 7.29
C PRO A 44 -5.61 16.73 8.01
N TRP A 45 -6.75 16.41 7.40
CA TRP A 45 -7.76 15.51 7.99
C TRP A 45 -7.48 14.02 7.74
N GLU A 46 -6.61 13.68 6.78
CA GLU A 46 -6.38 12.29 6.38
C GLU A 46 -5.71 11.48 7.48
N THR A 47 -4.61 11.98 8.05
CA THR A 47 -3.88 11.28 9.12
C THR A 47 -4.72 11.06 10.38
N PRO A 48 -5.49 12.05 10.89
CA PRO A 48 -6.44 11.81 11.98
C PRO A 48 -7.45 10.69 11.68
N LEU A 49 -7.97 10.63 10.44
CA LEU A 49 -8.88 9.55 10.02
C LEU A 49 -8.16 8.20 10.02
N TYR A 50 -6.98 8.10 9.41
CA TYR A 50 -6.21 6.86 9.34
C TYR A 50 -5.82 6.35 10.73
N ARG A 51 -5.55 7.26 11.68
CA ARG A 51 -5.32 6.91 13.09
C ARG A 51 -6.53 6.22 13.71
N ARG A 52 -7.75 6.73 13.47
CA ARG A 52 -9.00 6.10 13.94
C ARG A 52 -9.26 4.75 13.28
N LEU A 53 -8.83 4.58 12.03
CA LEU A 53 -8.90 3.31 11.29
C LEU A 53 -7.82 2.30 11.71
N GLY A 54 -6.99 2.58 12.72
CA GLY A 54 -6.04 1.62 13.26
C GLY A 54 -4.71 1.52 12.51
N ILE A 55 -4.32 2.55 11.75
CA ILE A 55 -3.06 2.54 10.99
C ILE A 55 -1.81 2.30 11.84
N TYR A 56 -1.84 2.68 13.13
CA TYR A 56 -0.72 2.43 14.04
C TYR A 56 -0.60 0.97 14.45
N ALA A 57 -1.72 0.27 14.67
CA ALA A 57 -1.68 -1.18 14.90
C ALA A 57 -1.10 -1.91 13.67
N TYR A 58 -1.51 -1.49 12.47
CA TYR A 58 -0.95 -2.01 11.22
C TYR A 58 0.55 -1.72 11.09
N ARG A 59 1.00 -0.50 11.38
CA ARG A 59 2.42 -0.13 11.38
C ARG A 59 3.21 -0.98 12.37
N ASP A 60 2.69 -1.16 13.58
CA ASP A 60 3.39 -1.87 14.65
C ASP A 60 3.48 -3.37 14.32
N LEU A 61 2.44 -3.95 13.71
CA LEU A 61 2.49 -5.30 13.14
C LEU A 61 3.60 -5.44 12.09
N LEU A 62 3.66 -4.54 11.11
CA LEU A 62 4.72 -4.54 10.10
C LEU A 62 6.12 -4.39 10.71
N ARG A 63 6.25 -3.59 11.78
CA ARG A 63 7.51 -3.41 12.51
C ARG A 63 7.94 -4.69 13.20
N VAL A 64 7.03 -5.38 13.89
CA VAL A 64 7.30 -6.66 14.57
C VAL A 64 7.71 -7.75 13.57
N MET A 65 7.08 -7.79 12.39
CA MET A 65 7.47 -8.72 11.32
C MET A 65 8.81 -8.35 10.64
N GLY A 66 9.46 -7.26 11.04
CA GLY A 66 10.71 -6.80 10.41
C GLY A 66 10.53 -6.14 9.03
N TRP A 67 9.29 -6.00 8.56
CA TRP A 67 8.98 -5.44 7.24
C TRP A 67 9.45 -4.00 7.11
N GLU A 68 9.37 -3.21 8.19
CA GLU A 68 9.84 -1.83 8.18
C GLU A 68 11.35 -1.72 7.88
N ARG A 69 12.16 -2.63 8.44
CA ARG A 69 13.61 -2.67 8.23
C ARG A 69 13.93 -3.04 6.78
N LEU A 70 13.29 -4.10 6.27
CA LEU A 70 13.44 -4.54 4.89
C LEU A 70 13.07 -3.42 3.89
N ARG A 71 11.94 -2.75 4.13
CA ARG A 71 11.46 -1.65 3.29
C ARG A 71 12.43 -0.47 3.28
N ARG A 72 12.95 -0.03 4.43
CA ARG A 72 13.90 1.09 4.51
C ARG A 72 15.18 0.80 3.74
N GLN A 73 15.71 -0.42 3.87
CA GLN A 73 16.88 -0.87 3.11
C GLN A 73 16.60 -0.90 1.60
N ALA A 74 15.48 -1.50 1.19
CA ALA A 74 15.08 -1.56 -0.23
C ALA A 74 14.84 -0.17 -0.86
N GLN A 75 14.41 0.81 -0.06
CA GLN A 75 14.17 2.19 -0.51
C GLN A 75 15.40 3.09 -0.38
N GLY A 76 16.53 2.58 0.11
CA GLY A 76 17.78 3.33 0.24
C GLY A 76 17.76 4.45 1.28
N PHE A 77 16.94 4.32 2.34
CA PHE A 77 16.87 5.32 3.40
C PHE A 77 17.86 5.01 4.53
N ASP A 78 18.87 5.88 4.67
CA ASP A 78 19.94 5.78 5.67
C ASP A 78 19.71 6.67 6.91
N GLY A 79 18.62 7.44 6.95
CA GLY A 79 18.31 8.36 8.05
C GLY A 79 18.88 9.76 7.89
N THR A 80 19.64 10.04 6.82
CA THR A 80 20.22 11.36 6.55
C THR A 80 19.27 12.27 5.77
N ARG A 81 19.50 13.59 5.80
CA ARG A 81 18.74 14.54 4.97
C ARG A 81 18.95 14.29 3.47
N ALA A 82 20.11 13.79 3.07
CA ALA A 82 20.43 13.50 1.67
C ALA A 82 19.55 12.38 1.08
N SER A 83 19.15 11.39 1.90
CA SER A 83 18.27 10.31 1.46
C SER A 83 16.78 10.67 1.50
N LEU A 84 16.38 11.82 2.08
CA LEU A 84 14.95 12.18 2.21
C LEU A 84 14.25 12.39 0.86
N GLN A 85 14.88 13.09 -0.09
CA GLN A 85 14.31 13.35 -1.41
C GLN A 85 14.08 12.06 -2.22
N PRO A 86 15.09 11.19 -2.43
CA PRO A 86 14.86 9.92 -3.13
C PRO A 86 13.89 9.02 -2.37
N TYR A 87 13.92 9.02 -1.04
CA TYR A 87 12.96 8.27 -0.22
C TYR A 87 11.53 8.75 -0.44
N GLU A 88 11.28 10.06 -0.44
CA GLU A 88 9.96 10.66 -0.70
C GLU A 88 9.42 10.20 -2.05
N ARG A 89 10.23 10.25 -3.10
CA ARG A 89 9.84 9.76 -4.43
C ARG A 89 9.48 8.27 -4.41
N ARG A 90 10.28 7.42 -3.74
CA ARG A 90 9.97 5.98 -3.58
C ARG A 90 8.68 5.74 -2.79
N THR A 91 8.32 6.60 -1.84
CA THR A 91 7.01 6.50 -1.16
C THR A 91 5.84 6.82 -2.09
N ARG A 92 6.00 7.72 -3.06
CA ARG A 92 4.98 8.00 -4.08
C ARG A 92 4.81 6.83 -5.03
N GLU A 93 5.91 6.23 -5.48
CA GLU A 93 5.88 5.02 -6.32
C GLU A 93 5.15 3.87 -5.61
N ALA A 94 5.46 3.64 -4.33
CA ALA A 94 4.78 2.64 -3.52
C ALA A 94 3.30 2.95 -3.29
N GLU A 95 2.93 4.20 -3.04
CA GLU A 95 1.51 4.57 -2.94
C GLU A 95 0.77 4.32 -4.25
N PHE A 96 1.36 4.76 -5.37
CA PHE A 96 0.74 4.61 -6.68
C PHE A 96 0.49 3.14 -7.02
N SER A 97 1.48 2.26 -6.80
CA SER A 97 1.29 0.83 -7.05
C SER A 97 0.16 0.27 -6.19
N HIS A 98 0.09 0.59 -4.90
CA HIS A 98 -1.00 0.10 -4.06
C HIS A 98 -2.38 0.66 -4.44
N VAL A 99 -2.47 1.91 -4.90
CA VAL A 99 -3.73 2.46 -5.44
C VAL A 99 -4.15 1.72 -6.71
N LEU A 100 -3.22 1.54 -7.65
CA LEU A 100 -3.46 0.79 -8.88
C LEU A 100 -3.95 -0.64 -8.58
N LEU A 101 -3.24 -1.34 -7.69
CA LEU A 101 -3.59 -2.70 -7.30
C LEU A 101 -4.92 -2.78 -6.55
N SER A 102 -5.26 -1.76 -5.74
CA SER A 102 -6.59 -1.68 -5.13
C SER A 102 -7.70 -1.59 -6.18
N GLY A 103 -7.48 -0.82 -7.26
CA GLY A 103 -8.41 -0.71 -8.38
C GLY A 103 -8.60 -2.03 -9.14
N VAL A 104 -7.49 -2.71 -9.46
CA VAL A 104 -7.53 -4.03 -10.11
C VAL A 104 -8.22 -5.06 -9.22
N ASN A 105 -7.89 -5.10 -7.92
CA ASN A 105 -8.50 -6.00 -6.96
C ASN A 105 -10.01 -5.73 -6.80
N LEU A 106 -10.45 -4.48 -6.84
CA LEU A 106 -11.88 -4.14 -6.84
C LEU A 106 -12.61 -4.73 -8.04
N MET A 107 -12.02 -4.68 -9.24
CA MET A 107 -12.61 -5.31 -10.42
C MET A 107 -12.74 -6.83 -10.24
N LEU A 108 -11.73 -7.49 -9.67
CA LEU A 108 -11.79 -8.92 -9.37
C LEU A 108 -12.90 -9.26 -8.37
N ILE A 109 -13.05 -8.46 -7.31
CA ILE A 109 -14.14 -8.62 -6.33
C ILE A 109 -15.51 -8.52 -7.02
N LEU A 110 -15.70 -7.51 -7.88
CA LEU A 110 -16.96 -7.33 -8.62
C LEU A 110 -17.25 -8.52 -9.54
N ILE A 111 -16.25 -8.97 -10.31
CA ILE A 111 -16.40 -10.13 -11.21
C ILE A 111 -16.73 -11.41 -10.42
N SER A 112 -16.03 -11.67 -9.31
CA SER A 112 -16.32 -12.82 -8.45
C SER A 112 -17.74 -12.77 -7.88
N ASN A 113 -18.20 -11.59 -7.46
CA ASN A 113 -19.55 -11.42 -6.93
C ASN A 113 -20.62 -11.64 -8.02
N LEU A 114 -20.43 -11.09 -9.23
CA LEU A 114 -21.32 -11.31 -10.38
C LEU A 114 -21.39 -12.79 -10.80
N ARG A 115 -20.36 -13.58 -10.50
CA ARG A 115 -20.32 -15.04 -10.73
C ARG A 115 -20.85 -15.86 -9.55
N GLY A 116 -21.39 -15.22 -8.51
CA GLY A 116 -21.89 -15.89 -7.30
C GLY A 116 -20.80 -16.45 -6.37
N GLN A 117 -19.54 -16.09 -6.58
CA GLN A 117 -18.39 -16.57 -5.80
C GLN A 117 -18.14 -15.68 -4.58
N VAL A 118 -19.11 -15.63 -3.67
CA VAL A 118 -19.10 -14.73 -2.51
C VAL A 118 -17.91 -15.00 -1.58
N ASP A 119 -17.54 -16.27 -1.37
CA ASP A 119 -16.38 -16.64 -0.55
C ASP A 119 -15.08 -16.04 -1.11
N THR A 120 -14.86 -16.16 -2.42
CA THR A 120 -13.68 -15.62 -3.10
C THR A 120 -13.67 -14.09 -3.07
N ALA A 121 -14.81 -13.45 -3.33
CA ALA A 121 -14.96 -12.00 -3.23
C ALA A 121 -14.64 -11.50 -1.81
N GLY A 122 -15.10 -12.21 -0.78
CA GLY A 122 -14.80 -11.91 0.62
C GLY A 122 -13.30 -11.98 0.94
N TRP A 123 -12.61 -13.02 0.48
CA TRP A 123 -11.16 -13.15 0.69
C TRP A 123 -10.34 -12.12 -0.10
N LEU A 124 -10.74 -11.80 -1.34
CA LEU A 124 -10.11 -10.74 -2.13
C LEU A 124 -10.32 -9.36 -1.49
N LEU A 125 -11.50 -9.10 -0.91
CA LEU A 125 -11.77 -7.89 -0.15
C LEU A 125 -10.88 -7.80 1.09
N ALA A 126 -10.88 -8.84 1.93
CA ALA A 126 -10.09 -8.87 3.16
C ALA A 126 -8.59 -8.70 2.89
N THR A 127 -8.05 -9.47 1.94
CA THR A 127 -6.62 -9.39 1.58
C THR A 127 -6.26 -8.08 0.88
N GLY A 128 -7.10 -7.57 -0.01
CA GLY A 128 -6.86 -6.30 -0.71
C GLY A 128 -6.91 -5.08 0.22
N LEU A 129 -7.82 -5.08 1.20
CA LEU A 129 -7.81 -4.07 2.26
C LEU A 129 -6.47 -4.08 3.01
N PHE A 130 -6.04 -5.25 3.48
CA PHE A 130 -4.82 -5.40 4.27
C PHE A 130 -3.53 -5.12 3.47
N LEU A 131 -3.46 -5.56 2.21
CA LEU A 131 -2.24 -5.52 1.39
C LEU A 131 -2.16 -4.31 0.46
N HIS A 132 -3.22 -3.53 0.28
CA HIS A 132 -3.20 -2.37 -0.60
C HIS A 132 -3.77 -1.10 0.07
N VAL A 133 -4.95 -1.17 0.68
CA VAL A 133 -5.57 0.03 1.30
C VAL A 133 -4.79 0.50 2.53
N TYR A 134 -4.45 -0.41 3.46
CA TYR A 134 -3.65 -0.07 4.63
C TYR A 134 -2.25 0.46 4.26
N PRO A 135 -1.53 -0.13 3.29
CA PRO A 135 -0.30 0.46 2.76
C PRO A 135 -0.47 1.87 2.20
N VAL A 136 -1.53 2.18 1.45
CA VAL A 136 -1.78 3.56 0.98
C VAL A 136 -1.90 4.51 2.17
N MET A 137 -2.71 4.18 3.18
CA MET A 137 -2.85 5.00 4.39
C MET A 137 -1.50 5.18 5.11
N LEU A 138 -0.68 4.12 5.15
CA LEU A 138 0.64 4.16 5.77
C LEU A 138 1.59 5.07 5.00
N GLN A 139 1.61 4.99 3.66
CA GLN A 139 2.45 5.85 2.82
C GLN A 139 2.03 7.32 2.93
N ARG A 140 0.72 7.62 2.98
CA ARG A 140 0.22 8.98 3.15
C ARG A 140 0.54 9.54 4.53
N THR A 141 0.38 8.74 5.59
CA THR A 141 0.79 9.13 6.95
C THR A 141 2.29 9.41 7.05
N LEU A 142 3.11 8.60 6.37
CA LEU A 142 4.55 8.80 6.31
C LEU A 142 4.89 10.07 5.51
N ARG A 143 4.22 10.30 4.38
CA ARG A 143 4.46 11.47 3.54
C ARG A 143 4.13 12.77 4.24
N GLU A 144 3.08 12.83 5.04
CA GLU A 144 2.80 14.02 5.85
C GLU A 144 4.02 14.40 6.72
N ARG A 145 4.67 13.41 7.33
CA ARG A 145 5.89 13.62 8.12
C ARG A 145 7.05 14.07 7.24
N LEU A 146 7.24 13.44 6.09
CA LEU A 146 8.30 13.82 5.14
C LEU A 146 8.10 15.25 4.61
N GLN A 147 6.87 15.66 4.31
CA GLN A 147 6.55 17.02 3.85
C GLN A 147 6.93 18.06 4.91
N ARG A 148 6.72 17.77 6.20
CA ARG A 148 7.16 18.65 7.30
C ARG A 148 8.68 18.70 7.48
N LEU A 149 9.41 17.65 7.09
CA LEU A 149 10.86 17.55 7.26
C LEU A 149 11.65 18.04 6.04
N VAL A 150 11.07 17.92 4.84
CA VAL A 150 11.67 18.31 3.56
C VAL A 150 11.41 19.78 3.23
N ILE A 151 10.31 20.37 3.72
CA ILE A 151 10.07 21.82 3.65
C ILE A 151 10.78 22.46 4.86
N PRO A 152 11.88 23.20 4.67
CA PRO A 152 12.42 24.04 5.75
C PRO A 152 11.39 25.13 6.06
N GLY A 153 11.17 25.43 7.35
CA GLY A 153 10.28 26.53 7.78
C GLY A 153 10.54 27.81 6.98
N SER A 154 9.50 28.43 6.41
CA SER A 154 8.79 29.53 7.06
C SER A 154 8.46 29.29 8.54
N SER A 155 9.43 29.54 9.42
CA SER A 155 9.20 30.01 10.80
C SER A 155 10.19 31.13 11.03
#